data_AF-A0A176S0A8-F1
#
_entry.id   AF-A0A176S0A8-F1
#
_cell.length_a   1.000
_cell.length_b   1.000
_cell.length_c   1.000
_cell.angle_alpha   90.00
_cell.angle_beta   90.00
_cell.angle_gamma   90.00
#
_symmetry.space_group_name_H-M   'P 1'
#
loop_
_entity.id
_entity.type
_entity.pdbx_description
1 polymer ?
#
loop_
_entity_poly.entity_id
_entity_poly.type
_entity_poly.pdbx_seq_one_letter_code
_entity_poly.pdbx_strand_id
1 'polypeptide(L)'
;MTQTKVKREFAEQIERDYLQPFAAQQARPLAESRQQLIEQIKKLVEMPPIFTAENRRFTESELAAFIKDDGAVAITSLILTQLQDIDETLEAFLRYNDLLGKATLFFFRELLHNEPRAKTTLETLQREHLLVKIDQIKTTQDQLITRDDLERLEQRVRRLASTTPKPFGT
;
A
#
# COMPACT_ATOMS: atom_id res chain seq x y z
N MET A 1 -29.05 -7.51 -3.58
CA MET A 1 -28.30 -8.38 -2.64
C MET A 1 -28.45 -7.80 -1.25
N THR A 2 -28.73 -8.62 -0.23
CA THR A 2 -28.91 -8.15 1.17
C THR A 2 -27.55 -8.00 1.86
N GLN A 3 -27.38 -6.96 2.71
CA GLN A 3 -26.14 -6.68 3.45
C GLN A 3 -25.56 -7.91 4.18
N THR A 4 -26.43 -8.81 4.65
CA THR A 4 -26.04 -10.04 5.38
C THR A 4 -25.21 -11.00 4.52
N LYS A 5 -25.46 -11.06 3.21
CA LYS A 5 -24.76 -11.96 2.30
C LYS A 5 -23.33 -11.49 2.03
N VAL A 6 -23.16 -10.18 1.84
CA VAL A 6 -21.86 -9.53 1.64
C VAL A 6 -20.98 -9.64 2.89
N LYS A 7 -21.55 -9.43 4.08
CA LYS A 7 -20.82 -9.61 5.35
C LYS A 7 -20.32 -11.04 5.54
N ARG A 8 -21.10 -12.04 5.12
CA ARG A 8 -20.72 -13.45 5.20
C ARG A 8 -19.61 -13.80 4.21
N GLU A 9 -19.73 -13.38 2.96
CA GLU A 9 -18.70 -13.63 1.93
C GLU A 9 -17.36 -12.97 2.30
N PHE A 10 -17.39 -11.76 2.86
CA PHE A 10 -16.19 -11.08 3.35
C PHE A 10 -15.57 -11.80 4.56
N ALA A 11 -16.39 -12.28 5.49
CA ALA A 11 -15.90 -13.06 6.64
C ALA A 11 -15.26 -14.39 6.21
N GLU A 12 -15.87 -15.09 5.24
CA GLU A 12 -15.31 -16.32 4.66
C GLU A 12 -13.96 -16.09 3.98
N GLN A 13 -13.79 -14.95 3.29
CA GLN A 13 -12.50 -14.56 2.70
C GLN A 13 -11.43 -14.28 3.75
N ILE A 14 -11.76 -13.53 4.82
CA ILE A 14 -10.80 -13.30 5.92
C ILE A 14 -10.40 -14.63 6.58
N GLU A 15 -11.37 -15.52 6.80
CA GLU A 15 -11.10 -16.81 7.41
C GLU A 15 -10.15 -17.67 6.56
N ARG A 16 -10.44 -17.80 5.26
CA ARG A 16 -9.67 -18.64 4.34
C ARG A 16 -8.30 -18.05 4.02
N ASP A 17 -8.24 -16.76 3.71
CA ASP A 17 -7.05 -16.15 3.10
C ASP A 17 -6.07 -15.61 4.17
N TYR A 18 -6.53 -15.40 5.41
CA TYR A 18 -5.72 -14.85 6.49
C TYR A 18 -5.72 -15.70 7.76
N LEU A 19 -6.88 -16.01 8.34
CA LEU A 19 -6.94 -16.65 9.67
C LEU A 19 -6.40 -18.09 9.66
N GLN A 20 -6.84 -18.92 8.70
CA GLN A 20 -6.36 -20.28 8.56
C GLN A 20 -4.84 -20.38 8.35
N PRO A 21 -4.24 -19.67 7.37
CA PRO A 21 -2.80 -19.77 7.14
C PRO A 21 -1.98 -19.13 8.27
N PHE A 22 -2.49 -18.09 8.94
CA PHE A 22 -1.84 -17.52 10.13
C PHE A 22 -1.80 -18.51 11.30
N ALA A 23 -2.92 -19.17 11.62
CA ALA A 23 -2.98 -20.18 12.68
C ALA A 23 -2.03 -21.37 12.39
N ALA A 24 -1.97 -21.79 11.12
CA ALA A 24 -1.03 -22.81 10.67
C ALA A 24 0.44 -22.37 10.84
N GLN A 25 0.77 -21.11 10.50
CA GLN A 25 2.12 -20.57 10.68
C GLN A 25 2.53 -20.48 12.16
N GLN A 26 1.59 -20.18 13.05
CA GLN A 26 1.84 -20.16 14.50
C GLN A 26 1.82 -21.55 15.16
N ALA A 27 1.55 -22.61 14.40
CA ALA A 27 1.35 -23.98 14.90
C ALA A 27 0.31 -24.06 16.03
N ARG A 28 -0.73 -23.23 15.97
CA ARG A 28 -1.82 -23.18 16.96
C ARG A 28 -3.14 -23.71 16.38
N PRO A 29 -4.02 -24.29 17.21
CA PRO A 29 -5.37 -24.64 16.77
C PRO A 29 -6.12 -23.40 16.25
N LEU A 30 -6.83 -23.58 15.14
CA LEU A 30 -7.62 -22.51 14.52
C LEU A 30 -8.68 -21.94 15.48
N ALA A 31 -9.33 -22.81 16.25
CA ALA A 31 -10.37 -22.42 17.19
C ALA A 31 -9.83 -21.51 18.31
N GLU A 32 -8.67 -21.86 18.87
CA GLU A 32 -8.01 -21.07 19.92
C GLU A 32 -7.52 -19.72 19.37
N SER A 33 -6.87 -19.73 18.20
CA SER A 33 -6.39 -18.51 17.53
C SER A 33 -7.56 -17.57 17.22
N ARG A 34 -8.69 -18.11 16.75
CA ARG A 34 -9.92 -17.35 16.50
C ARG A 34 -10.44 -16.72 17.78
N GLN A 35 -10.57 -17.50 18.85
CA GLN A 35 -11.13 -17.00 20.11
C GLN A 35 -10.25 -15.89 20.69
N GLN A 36 -8.93 -16.09 20.74
CA GLN A 36 -7.98 -15.09 21.21
C GLN A 36 -8.09 -13.80 20.39
N LEU A 37 -8.06 -13.88 19.05
CA LEU A 37 -8.15 -12.70 18.19
C LEU A 37 -9.49 -11.97 18.34
N ILE A 38 -10.61 -12.69 18.47
CA ILE A 38 -11.93 -12.08 18.72
C ILE A 38 -11.91 -11.29 20.04
N GLU A 39 -11.35 -11.87 21.10
CA GLU A 39 -11.26 -11.18 22.40
C GLU A 39 -10.39 -9.93 22.32
N GLN A 40 -9.24 -10.00 21.64
CA GLN A 40 -8.36 -8.84 21.49
C GLN A 40 -8.98 -7.75 20.60
N ILE A 41 -9.66 -8.12 19.51
CA ILE A 41 -10.37 -7.17 18.65
C ILE A 41 -11.49 -6.47 19.43
N LYS A 42 -12.23 -7.20 20.27
CA LYS A 42 -13.28 -6.59 21.12
C LYS A 42 -12.71 -5.53 22.04
N LYS A 43 -11.55 -5.77 22.67
CA LYS A 43 -10.88 -4.76 23.51
C LYS A 43 -10.49 -3.53 22.69
N LEU A 44 -10.01 -3.74 21.47
CA LEU A 44 -9.58 -2.66 20.58
C LEU A 44 -10.76 -1.79 20.13
N VAL A 45 -11.96 -2.35 19.97
CA VAL A 45 -13.19 -1.59 19.66
C VAL A 45 -13.62 -0.67 20.81
N GLU A 46 -13.33 -1.03 22.07
CA GLU A 46 -13.64 -0.22 23.25
C GLU A 46 -12.62 0.93 23.46
N MET A 47 -11.50 0.94 22.73
CA MET A 47 -10.51 2.01 22.82
C MET A 47 -11.04 3.31 22.21
N PRO A 48 -10.64 4.47 22.76
CA PRO A 48 -11.00 5.75 22.17
C PRO A 48 -10.45 5.87 20.74
N PRO A 49 -11.04 6.74 19.89
CA PRO A 49 -10.57 6.95 18.54
C PRO A 49 -9.09 7.37 18.51
N ILE A 50 -8.25 6.47 18.04
CA ILE A 50 -6.79 6.63 17.86
C ILE A 50 -6.44 7.65 16.77
N PHE A 51 -7.33 7.87 15.80
CA PHE A 51 -7.17 8.91 14.79
C PHE A 51 -8.07 10.10 15.13
N THR A 52 -7.51 11.06 15.85
CA THR A 52 -8.05 12.42 15.93
C THR A 52 -7.28 13.30 14.94
N ALA A 53 -7.60 13.16 13.65
CA ALA A 53 -7.13 14.11 12.67
C ALA A 53 -8.02 15.37 12.72
N GLU A 54 -7.43 16.55 12.54
CA GLU A 54 -8.21 17.72 12.17
C GLU A 54 -9.05 17.37 10.95
N ASN A 55 -10.33 17.75 10.96
CA ASN A 55 -11.23 17.58 9.82
C ASN A 55 -10.83 18.58 8.72
N ARG A 56 -9.66 18.35 8.12
CA ARG A 56 -9.10 19.12 7.02
C ARG A 56 -9.04 18.26 5.77
N ARG A 57 -9.11 18.92 4.62
CA ARG A 57 -8.90 18.24 3.34
C ARG A 57 -7.44 17.79 3.24
N PHE A 58 -7.24 16.57 2.77
CA PHE A 58 -5.93 16.10 2.32
C PHE A 58 -5.49 16.92 1.10
N THR A 59 -4.19 17.19 1.02
CA THR A 59 -3.54 17.77 -0.16
C THR A 59 -3.39 16.73 -1.26
N GLU A 60 -3.20 17.16 -2.50
CA GLU A 60 -2.99 16.25 -3.64
C GLU A 60 -1.76 15.34 -3.46
N SER A 61 -0.70 15.86 -2.85
CA SER A 61 0.50 15.09 -2.53
C SER A 61 0.26 14.02 -1.47
N GLU A 62 -0.56 14.33 -0.45
CA GLU A 62 -0.99 13.35 0.56
C GLU A 62 -1.85 12.25 -0.06
N LEU A 63 -2.81 12.62 -0.92
CA LEU A 63 -3.65 11.67 -1.66
C LEU A 63 -2.83 10.78 -2.60
N ALA A 64 -1.84 11.34 -3.30
CA ALA A 64 -0.98 10.58 -4.21
C ALA A 64 -0.10 9.55 -3.48
N ALA A 65 0.28 9.80 -2.23
CA ALA A 65 1.04 8.87 -1.41
C ALA A 65 0.23 7.61 -1.04
N PHE A 66 -1.10 7.73 -0.91
CA PHE A 66 -2.00 6.59 -0.65
C PHE A 66 -2.18 5.66 -1.87
N ILE A 67 -1.85 6.12 -3.07
CA ILE A 67 -2.08 5.40 -4.33
C ILE A 67 -0.88 4.54 -4.75
N LYS A 68 0.32 4.75 -4.17
CA LYS A 68 1.51 3.95 -4.50
C LYS A 68 1.41 2.52 -3.94
N ASP A 69 1.99 1.55 -4.66
CA ASP A 69 1.88 0.11 -4.35
C ASP A 69 2.45 -0.30 -2.97
N ASP A 70 3.38 0.48 -2.41
CA ASP A 70 3.91 0.27 -1.05
C ASP A 70 2.95 0.76 0.06
N GLY A 71 1.80 1.32 -0.33
CA GLY A 71 0.86 2.00 0.56
C GLY A 71 0.24 1.10 1.62
N ALA A 72 0.00 -0.17 1.33
CA ALA A 72 -0.61 -1.10 2.30
C ALA A 72 0.31 -1.36 3.51
N VAL A 73 1.61 -1.56 3.27
CA VAL A 73 2.61 -1.78 4.32
C VAL A 73 2.80 -0.50 5.15
N ALA A 74 2.86 0.65 4.48
CA ALA A 74 2.98 1.96 5.12
C ALA A 74 1.77 2.29 6.00
N ILE A 75 0.55 2.00 5.53
CA ILE A 75 -0.70 2.19 6.28
C ILE A 75 -0.76 1.26 7.50
N THR A 76 -0.38 -0.01 7.32
CA THR A 76 -0.31 -0.98 8.42
C THR A 76 0.61 -0.45 9.53
N SER A 77 1.82 -0.03 9.16
CA SER A 77 2.80 0.50 10.11
C SER A 77 2.32 1.80 10.79
N LEU A 78 1.67 2.70 10.04
CA LEU A 78 1.09 3.94 10.57
C LEU A 78 0.01 3.64 11.63
N ILE A 79 -0.95 2.77 11.31
CA ILE A 79 -2.07 2.47 12.21
C ILE A 79 -1.57 1.77 13.48
N LEU A 80 -0.68 0.78 13.34
CA LEU A 80 -0.15 0.05 14.49
C LEU A 80 0.68 0.94 15.41
N THR A 81 1.42 1.92 14.87
CA THR A 81 2.17 2.91 15.67
C THR A 81 1.24 3.75 16.54
N GLN A 82 0.06 4.10 16.03
CA GLN A 82 -0.94 4.90 16.75
C GLN A 82 -1.78 4.08 17.73
N LEU A 83 -1.87 2.77 17.49
CA LEU A 83 -2.71 1.86 18.28
C LEU A 83 -2.18 1.54 19.67
N GLN A 84 -0.91 1.85 19.97
CA GLN A 84 -0.17 1.72 21.24
C GLN A 84 -0.75 0.72 22.28
N ASP A 85 0.05 -0.25 22.72
CA ASP A 85 -0.37 -1.31 23.67
C ASP A 85 -1.39 -2.32 23.12
N ILE A 86 -1.19 -2.74 21.87
CA ILE A 86 -1.92 -3.90 21.32
C ILE A 86 -1.23 -5.21 21.67
N ASP A 87 -2.02 -6.27 21.79
CA ASP A 87 -1.51 -7.63 21.99
C ASP A 87 -0.63 -8.06 20.81
N GLU A 88 0.53 -8.66 21.10
CA GLU A 88 1.52 -9.08 20.08
C GLU A 88 0.94 -10.07 19.06
N THR A 89 0.03 -10.95 19.49
CA THR A 89 -0.62 -11.91 18.57
C THR A 89 -1.59 -11.18 17.64
N LEU A 90 -2.32 -10.19 18.16
CA LEU A 90 -3.20 -9.36 17.35
C LEU A 90 -2.39 -8.48 16.39
N GLU A 91 -1.29 -7.88 16.83
CA GLU A 91 -0.39 -7.12 15.95
C GLU A 91 0.14 -8.00 14.81
N ALA A 92 0.66 -9.18 15.14
CA ALA A 92 1.19 -10.13 14.16
C ALA A 92 0.11 -10.54 13.15
N PHE A 93 -1.15 -10.74 13.61
CA PHE A 93 -2.26 -11.05 12.72
C PHE A 93 -2.64 -9.88 11.80
N LEU A 94 -2.66 -8.65 12.32
CA LEU A 94 -2.95 -7.45 11.52
C LEU A 94 -1.86 -7.16 10.47
N ARG A 95 -0.60 -7.51 10.77
CA ARG A 95 0.53 -7.44 9.82
C ARG A 95 0.56 -8.60 8.84
N TYR A 96 -0.07 -9.73 9.16
CA TYR A 96 0.01 -10.94 8.34
C TYR A 96 -0.50 -10.66 6.93
N ASN A 97 0.40 -10.78 5.94
CA ASN A 97 0.14 -10.47 4.53
C ASN A 97 -0.50 -9.07 4.32
N ASP A 98 -0.11 -8.08 5.13
CA ASP A 98 -0.64 -6.71 5.16
C ASP A 98 -2.17 -6.64 5.27
N LEU A 99 -2.78 -7.54 6.03
CA LEU A 99 -4.23 -7.60 6.23
C LEU A 99 -4.82 -6.22 6.56
N LEU A 100 -4.26 -5.55 7.57
CA LEU A 100 -4.76 -4.25 8.03
C LEU A 100 -4.67 -3.20 6.91
N GLY A 101 -3.50 -3.06 6.28
CA GLY A 101 -3.29 -2.11 5.20
C GLY A 101 -4.19 -2.33 4.00
N LYS A 102 -4.32 -3.59 3.56
CA LYS A 102 -5.19 -3.97 2.43
C LYS A 102 -6.67 -3.74 2.76
N ALA A 103 -7.10 -4.09 3.96
CA ALA A 103 -8.47 -3.84 4.42
C ALA A 103 -8.76 -2.33 4.49
N THR A 104 -7.86 -1.54 5.08
CA THR A 104 -7.99 -0.08 5.15
C THR A 104 -8.04 0.55 3.77
N LEU A 105 -7.18 0.15 2.84
CA LEU A 105 -7.22 0.62 1.45
C LEU A 105 -8.53 0.24 0.76
N PHE A 106 -9.03 -0.98 0.97
CA PHE A 106 -10.31 -1.42 0.44
C PHE A 106 -11.44 -0.49 0.91
N PHE A 107 -11.53 -0.22 2.22
CA PHE A 107 -12.55 0.68 2.75
C PHE A 107 -12.36 2.13 2.30
N PHE A 108 -11.12 2.63 2.21
CA PHE A 108 -10.89 3.98 1.67
C PHE A 108 -11.30 4.09 0.20
N ARG A 109 -10.99 3.10 -0.63
CA ARG A 109 -11.44 3.05 -2.03
C ARG A 109 -12.96 3.03 -2.12
N GLU A 110 -13.62 2.26 -1.26
CA GLU A 110 -15.09 2.20 -1.23
C GLU A 110 -15.70 3.53 -0.75
N LEU A 111 -15.11 4.18 0.25
CA LEU A 111 -15.54 5.50 0.72
C LEU A 111 -15.37 6.57 -0.36
N LEU A 112 -14.25 6.56 -1.09
CA LEU A 112 -13.98 7.48 -2.19
C LEU A 112 -14.91 7.22 -3.39
N HIS A 113 -15.20 5.96 -3.71
CA HIS A 113 -16.11 5.59 -4.78
C HIS A 113 -17.53 6.12 -4.52
N ASN A 114 -17.95 6.16 -3.26
CA ASN A 114 -19.25 6.65 -2.84
C ASN A 114 -19.26 8.18 -2.60
N GLU A 115 -18.14 8.88 -2.75
CA GLU A 115 -18.05 10.34 -2.61
C GLU A 115 -18.33 11.04 -3.96
N PRO A 116 -19.38 11.88 -4.06
CA PRO A 116 -19.82 12.44 -5.34
C PRO A 116 -18.75 13.24 -6.09
N ARG A 117 -17.90 13.99 -5.37
CA ARG A 117 -16.87 14.84 -5.97
C ARG A 117 -15.69 14.01 -6.48
N ALA A 118 -15.26 12.99 -5.75
CA ALA A 118 -14.22 12.06 -6.16
C ALA A 118 -14.65 11.29 -7.41
N LYS A 119 -15.88 10.76 -7.42
CA LYS A 119 -16.46 10.12 -8.60
C LYS A 119 -16.50 11.05 -9.81
N THR A 120 -17.00 12.27 -9.65
CA THR A 120 -17.05 13.27 -10.74
C THR A 120 -15.66 13.62 -11.25
N THR A 121 -14.70 13.81 -10.36
CA THR A 121 -13.31 14.14 -10.71
C THR A 121 -12.65 12.99 -11.47
N LEU A 122 -12.82 11.76 -11.00
CA LEU A 122 -12.25 10.57 -11.61
C LEU A 122 -12.87 10.29 -12.98
N GLU A 123 -14.19 10.45 -13.11
CA GLU A 123 -14.90 10.38 -14.39
C GLU A 123 -14.48 11.48 -15.37
N THR A 124 -14.24 12.71 -14.90
CA THR A 124 -13.74 13.81 -15.74
C THR A 124 -12.31 13.54 -16.19
N LEU A 125 -11.43 13.13 -15.28
CA LEU A 125 -10.05 12.79 -15.60
C LEU A 125 -9.94 11.61 -16.58
N GLN A 126 -10.83 10.63 -16.48
CA GLN A 126 -10.96 9.53 -17.44
C GLN A 126 -11.51 10.00 -18.79
N ARG A 127 -12.59 10.78 -18.80
CA ARG A 127 -13.18 11.35 -20.03
C ARG A 127 -12.20 12.24 -20.80
N GLU A 128 -11.36 12.99 -20.08
CA GLU A 128 -10.38 13.89 -20.69
C GLU A 128 -9.03 13.19 -21.02
N HIS A 129 -8.95 11.87 -20.80
CA HIS A 129 -7.74 11.06 -20.95
C HIS A 129 -6.52 11.60 -20.18
N LEU A 130 -6.76 12.39 -19.13
CA LEU A 130 -5.69 13.05 -18.36
C LEU A 130 -4.88 12.04 -17.55
N LEU A 131 -5.52 10.96 -17.07
CA LEU A 131 -4.83 9.85 -16.39
C LEU A 131 -3.86 9.13 -17.34
N VAL A 132 -4.31 8.84 -18.57
CA VAL A 132 -3.48 8.19 -19.61
C VAL A 132 -2.31 9.10 -20.01
N LYS A 133 -2.54 10.41 -20.10
CA LYS A 133 -1.48 11.39 -20.40
C LYS A 133 -0.42 11.45 -19.30
N ILE A 134 -0.82 11.36 -18.02
CA ILE A 134 0.14 11.35 -16.90
C ILE A 134 1.03 10.10 -16.96
N ASP A 135 0.45 8.93 -17.24
CA ASP A 135 1.24 7.69 -17.37
C ASP A 135 2.18 7.72 -18.58
N GLN A 136 1.74 8.30 -19.70
CA GLN A 136 2.59 8.52 -20.88
C GLN A 136 3.71 9.51 -20.59
N ILE A 137 3.44 10.59 -19.86
CA ILE A 137 4.45 11.58 -19.46
C ILE A 137 5.49 10.94 -18.53
N LYS A 138 5.07 10.16 -17.53
CA LYS A 138 5.99 9.43 -16.64
C LYS A 138 6.85 8.44 -17.41
N THR A 139 6.24 7.64 -18.28
CA THR A 139 6.95 6.67 -19.12
C THR A 139 7.99 7.38 -20.02
N THR A 140 7.61 8.52 -20.60
CA THR A 140 8.53 9.33 -21.43
C THR A 140 9.67 9.92 -20.59
N GLN A 141 9.37 10.38 -19.38
CA GLN A 141 10.36 10.93 -18.46
C GLN A 141 11.37 9.87 -18.01
N ASP A 142 10.91 8.67 -17.67
CA ASP A 142 11.77 7.55 -17.29
C ASP A 142 12.67 7.09 -18.45
N GLN A 143 12.14 7.10 -19.69
CA GLN A 143 12.92 6.81 -20.89
C GLN A 143 14.01 7.86 -21.15
N LEU A 144 13.70 9.14 -20.94
CA LEU A 144 14.67 10.23 -21.11
C LEU A 144 15.79 10.16 -20.06
N ILE A 145 15.46 9.90 -18.80
CA ILE A 145 16.44 9.71 -17.72
C ILE A 145 17.38 8.54 -18.05
N THR A 146 16.80 7.40 -18.47
CA THR A 146 17.58 6.21 -18.83
C THR A 146 18.54 6.48 -19.99
N ARG A 147 18.11 7.25 -20.99
CA ARG A 147 18.93 7.62 -22.14
C ARG A 147 20.08 8.56 -21.75
N ASP A 148 19.81 9.58 -20.94
CA ASP A 148 20.83 10.51 -20.44
C ASP A 148 21.91 9.78 -19.63
N ASP A 149 21.51 8.81 -18.80
CA ASP A 149 22.44 8.00 -18.02
C ASP A 149 23.30 7.07 -18.90
N LEU A 150 22.71 6.50 -19.96
CA LEU A 150 23.44 5.70 -20.95
C LEU A 150 24.48 6.53 -21.71
N GLU A 151 24.09 7.71 -22.20
CA GLU A 151 25.00 8.64 -22.89
C GLU A 151 26.17 9.08 -21.98
N ARG A 152 25.90 9.33 -20.69
CA ARG A 152 26.95 9.65 -19.70
C ARG A 152 27.90 8.48 -19.45
N LEU A 153 27.40 7.26 -19.42
CA LEU A 153 28.22 6.06 -19.25
C LEU A 153 29.11 5.82 -20.47
N GLU A 154 28.57 5.96 -21.67
CA GLU A 154 29.33 5.86 -22.93
C GLU A 154 30.45 6.91 -23.02
N GLN A 155 30.17 8.15 -22.62
CA GLN A 155 31.19 9.19 -22.57
C GLN A 155 32.30 8.88 -21.55
N ARG A 156 31.97 8.30 -20.39
CA ARG A 156 32.96 7.84 -19.40
C ARG A 156 33.82 6.70 -19.95
N VAL A 157 33.22 5.71 -20.60
CA VAL A 157 33.93 4.59 -21.22
C VAL A 157 34.87 5.08 -22.32
N ARG A 158 34.44 6.02 -23.17
CA ARG A 158 35.30 6.61 -24.22
C ARG A 158 36.48 7.38 -23.63
N ARG A 159 36.29 8.15 -22.56
CA ARG A 159 37.38 8.88 -21.87
C ARG A 159 38.39 7.93 -21.21
N LEU A 160 37.93 6.80 -20.67
CA LEU A 160 38.79 5.77 -20.10
C LEU A 160 39.54 4.97 -21.19
N ALA A 161 38.93 4.75 -22.35
CA ALA A 161 39.59 4.12 -23.49
C ALA A 161 40.66 5.03 -24.13
N SER A 162 40.44 6.35 -24.15
CA SER A 162 41.41 7.32 -24.69
C SER A 162 42.59 7.63 -23.77
N THR A 163 42.64 7.04 -22.57
CA THR A 163 43.72 7.24 -21.57
C THR A 163 44.68 6.05 -21.47
N THR A 164 44.68 5.13 -22.44
CA THR A 164 45.70 4.07 -22.52
C THR A 164 47.09 4.66 -22.84
N PRO A 165 48.13 4.39 -22.02
CA PRO A 165 49.45 4.98 -22.22
C PRO A 165 50.19 4.33 -23.39
N LYS A 166 50.94 5.15 -24.15
CA LYS A 166 51.85 4.69 -25.20
C LYS A 166 52.81 3.62 -24.63
N PRO A 167 53.08 2.52 -25.35
CA PRO A 167 54.08 1.55 -24.92
C PRO A 167 55.44 2.25 -24.85
N PHE A 168 56.13 2.09 -23.72
CA PHE A 168 57.49 2.56 -23.53
C PHE A 168 58.37 1.99 -24.64
N GLY A 169 58.97 2.88 -25.43
CA GLY A 169 59.96 2.51 -26.43
C GLY A 169 61.21 1.95 -25.77
N THR A 170 61.78 0.95 -26.41
CA THR A 170 63.19 0.56 -26.33
C THR A 170 63.74 0.52 -27.74
#